data_AF-A0A0L8FUQ7-F1
#
_entry.id   AF-A0A0L8FUQ7-F1
#
_cell.length_a   1.000
_cell.length_b   1.000
_cell.length_c   1.000
_cell.angle_alpha   90.00
_cell.angle_beta   90.00
_cell.angle_gamma   90.00
#
_symmetry.space_group_name_H-M   'P 1'
#
loop_
_entity.id
_entity.type
_entity.pdbx_description
1 polymer ?
#
loop_
_entity_poly.entity_id
_entity_poly.type
_entity_poly.pdbx_seq_one_letter_code
_entity_poly.pdbx_strand_id
1 'polypeptide(L)'
;MRNVTVDELNASIKHSVLRHHVKTLQLSTNMRSRLSRHQPAELFAEQLLKFDEGRLPIDEEQFLTLNPMCNSTHSIDDLVAEIFPNFLHNYNNTDWICEQAILDPKNVAVHSINNRLLNKLPGEIFTYNSTDSIVDDRDSVNYPIKFLNLLEPPAEKKMTPIVLLCNLSQPKLCNGTRLIVHKLVRNCIEANILTGCGEGVTVFIPHIPVIPFNVPFQFKCINKSQGQALKVAGLQLQEPYFSHGQLCVGASCVGAKANLFAYAPQNKTKNIVYKEIFTLNAT
;
A
#
# COMPACT_ATOMS: atom_id res chain seq x y z
N MET A 1 1.46 -20.44 20.16
CA MET A 1 1.95 -19.51 19.11
C MET A 1 3.02 -20.26 18.34
N ARG A 2 2.82 -20.54 17.04
CA ARG A 2 3.92 -21.01 16.18
C ARG A 2 4.96 -19.89 16.08
N ASN A 3 6.24 -20.21 16.14
CA ASN A 3 7.31 -19.22 15.99
C ASN A 3 7.36 -18.76 14.52
N VAL A 4 6.47 -17.82 14.17
CA VAL A 4 6.33 -17.23 12.82
C VAL A 4 7.68 -16.79 12.25
N THR A 5 8.58 -16.31 13.12
CA THR A 5 9.94 -15.89 12.78
C THR A 5 10.81 -17.02 12.21
N VAL A 6 10.72 -18.24 12.74
CA VAL A 6 11.53 -19.39 12.29
C VAL A 6 11.00 -19.93 10.96
N ASP A 7 9.68 -19.98 10.81
CA ASP A 7 9.04 -20.44 9.58
C ASP A 7 9.33 -19.49 8.40
N GLU A 8 9.26 -18.17 8.64
CA GLU A 8 9.59 -17.14 7.62
C GLU A 8 11.07 -17.18 7.21
N LEU A 9 11.98 -17.41 8.16
CA LEU A 9 13.42 -17.56 7.89
C LEU A 9 13.68 -18.83 7.06
N ASN A 10 13.13 -19.97 7.45
CA ASN A 10 13.32 -21.25 6.75
C ASN A 10 12.74 -21.24 5.33
N ALA A 11 11.68 -20.47 5.08
CA ALA A 11 11.11 -20.29 3.75
C ALA A 11 11.93 -19.36 2.83
N SER A 12 12.93 -18.64 3.35
CA SER A 12 13.73 -17.70 2.57
C SER A 12 14.72 -18.39 1.61
N ILE A 13 15.01 -17.75 0.48
CA ILE A 13 16.03 -18.24 -0.47
C ILE A 13 17.42 -18.38 0.16
N LYS A 14 17.68 -17.64 1.26
CA LYS A 14 18.94 -17.71 2.00
C LYS A 14 19.12 -19.02 2.77
N HIS A 15 18.02 -19.74 3.05
CA HIS A 15 18.01 -21.09 3.64
C HIS A 15 17.73 -22.19 2.61
N SER A 16 17.54 -21.82 1.33
CA SER A 16 17.34 -22.80 0.26
C SER A 16 18.66 -23.48 -0.13
N VAL A 17 18.61 -24.79 -0.36
CA VAL A 17 19.72 -25.57 -0.95
C VAL A 17 20.18 -25.03 -2.31
N LEU A 18 19.28 -24.34 -3.03
CA LEU A 18 19.58 -23.75 -4.33
C LEU A 18 20.48 -22.50 -4.22
N ARG A 19 20.64 -21.93 -3.02
CA ARG A 19 21.42 -20.71 -2.80
C ARG A 19 22.84 -20.78 -3.37
N HIS A 20 23.50 -21.93 -3.28
CA HIS A 20 24.87 -22.12 -3.79
C HIS A 20 24.97 -21.96 -5.32
N HIS A 21 23.85 -22.05 -6.03
CA HIS A 21 23.77 -21.87 -7.48
C HIS A 21 23.30 -20.46 -7.87
N VAL A 22 22.98 -19.60 -6.90
CA VAL A 22 22.49 -18.23 -7.15
C VAL A 22 23.67 -17.28 -7.29
N LYS A 23 23.78 -16.63 -8.44
CA LYS A 23 24.70 -15.51 -8.65
C LYS A 23 24.05 -14.21 -8.19
N THR A 24 24.62 -13.56 -7.18
CA THR A 24 24.14 -12.26 -6.70
C THR A 24 24.75 -11.14 -7.55
N LEU A 25 23.89 -10.32 -8.15
CA LEU A 25 24.26 -9.06 -8.79
C LEU A 25 23.61 -7.93 -7.99
N GLN A 26 24.34 -6.85 -7.75
CA GLN A 26 23.87 -5.74 -6.91
C GLN A 26 23.71 -4.46 -7.73
N LEU A 27 22.59 -3.77 -7.52
CA LEU A 27 22.37 -2.41 -8.00
C LEU A 27 22.57 -1.47 -6.81
N SER A 28 23.46 -0.49 -6.97
CA SER A 28 23.87 0.41 -5.88
C SER A 28 23.19 1.77 -5.91
N THR A 29 22.49 2.11 -7.00
CA THR A 29 21.89 3.43 -7.19
C THR A 29 20.38 3.39 -6.95
N ASN A 30 19.90 4.13 -5.95
CA ASN A 30 18.47 4.37 -5.76
C ASN A 30 17.99 5.44 -6.76
N MET A 31 17.49 4.98 -7.92
CA MET A 31 16.99 5.87 -8.97
C MET A 31 15.81 6.72 -8.53
N ARG A 32 14.96 6.23 -7.62
CA ARG A 32 13.80 6.99 -7.12
C ARG A 32 14.25 8.21 -6.32
N SER A 33 15.26 8.03 -5.46
CA SER A 33 15.85 9.15 -4.72
C SER A 33 16.60 10.09 -5.65
N ARG A 34 17.43 9.55 -6.56
CA ARG A 34 18.26 10.33 -7.49
C ARG A 34 17.43 11.19 -8.46
N LEU A 35 16.27 10.70 -8.88
CA LEU A 35 15.34 11.44 -9.74
C LEU A 35 14.47 12.43 -8.96
N SER A 36 14.48 12.38 -7.63
CA SER A 36 13.84 13.41 -6.83
C SER A 36 14.58 14.74 -7.02
N ARG A 37 13.84 15.83 -7.16
CA ARG A 37 14.42 17.18 -7.30
C ARG A 37 15.00 17.71 -5.98
N HIS A 38 14.96 16.90 -4.91
CA HIS A 38 15.42 17.27 -3.58
C HIS A 38 16.85 16.77 -3.37
N GLN A 39 17.76 17.69 -3.09
CA GLN A 39 19.16 17.39 -2.76
C GLN A 39 19.40 17.56 -1.26
N PRO A 40 20.25 16.72 -0.65
CA PRO A 40 20.96 15.59 -1.25
C PRO A 40 20.14 14.28 -1.25
N ALA A 41 19.86 13.75 -2.44
CA ALA A 41 19.14 12.49 -2.63
C ALA A 41 19.85 11.27 -2.00
N GLU A 42 21.18 11.34 -1.92
CA GLU A 42 22.02 10.27 -1.37
C GLU A 42 21.77 10.07 0.12
N LEU A 43 21.56 11.15 0.88
CA LEU A 43 21.29 11.04 2.31
C LEU A 43 20.00 10.27 2.59
N PHE A 44 18.93 10.55 1.83
CA PHE A 44 17.66 9.83 2.02
C PHE A 44 17.80 8.34 1.66
N ALA A 45 18.53 8.02 0.58
CA ALA A 45 18.80 6.65 0.19
C ALA A 45 19.63 5.89 1.25
N GLU A 46 20.65 6.52 1.83
CA GLU A 46 21.44 5.94 2.91
C GLU A 46 20.61 5.71 4.18
N GLN A 47 19.74 6.66 4.53
CA GLN A 47 18.87 6.51 5.69
C GLN A 47 17.85 5.38 5.46
N LEU A 48 17.26 5.26 4.27
CA LEU A 48 16.41 4.13 3.88
C LEU A 48 17.16 2.79 4.00
N LEU A 49 18.42 2.72 3.58
CA LEU A 49 19.22 1.50 3.70
C LEU A 49 19.47 1.13 5.18
N LYS A 50 19.87 2.10 6.00
CA LYS A 50 20.03 1.86 7.46
C LYS A 50 18.73 1.43 8.11
N PHE A 51 17.62 1.95 7.62
CA PHE A 51 16.29 1.63 8.09
C PHE A 51 15.89 0.18 7.75
N ASP A 52 16.11 -0.23 6.49
CA ASP A 52 15.88 -1.59 5.98
C ASP A 52 16.71 -2.65 6.73
N GLU A 53 17.99 -2.34 6.96
CA GLU A 53 18.93 -3.23 7.64
C GLU A 53 18.77 -3.24 9.17
N GLY A 54 17.83 -2.46 9.72
CA GLY A 54 17.62 -2.36 11.17
C GLY A 54 18.84 -1.80 11.93
N ARG A 55 19.57 -0.88 11.28
CA ARG A 55 20.75 -0.18 11.82
C ARG A 55 20.44 1.19 12.42
N LEU A 56 19.19 1.65 12.33
CA LEU A 56 18.79 2.88 12.99
C LEU A 56 18.74 2.70 14.53
N PRO A 57 19.02 3.77 15.30
CA PRO A 57 18.97 3.70 16.76
C PRO A 57 17.57 3.37 17.25
N ILE A 58 17.50 2.45 18.21
CA ILE A 58 16.28 2.10 18.93
C ILE A 58 16.46 2.45 20.40
N ASP A 59 15.37 2.79 21.08
CA ASP A 59 15.39 3.00 22.52
C ASP A 59 15.36 1.67 23.31
N GLU A 60 15.38 1.77 24.63
CA GLU A 60 15.36 0.64 25.55
C GLU A 60 14.12 -0.26 25.35
N GLU A 61 13.02 0.31 24.86
CA GLU A 61 11.75 -0.37 24.59
C GLU A 61 11.67 -0.96 23.17
N GLN A 62 12.78 -0.95 22.41
CA GLN A 62 12.87 -1.41 21.02
C GLN A 62 12.06 -0.59 20.01
N PHE A 63 11.81 0.70 20.31
CA PHE A 63 11.17 1.62 19.39
C PHE A 63 12.19 2.46 18.63
N LEU A 64 11.92 2.63 17.34
CA LEU A 64 12.63 3.53 16.45
C LEU A 64 11.98 4.91 16.47
N THR A 65 12.79 5.96 16.52
CA THR A 65 12.35 7.35 16.28
C THR A 65 12.27 7.63 14.78
N LEU A 66 11.12 8.12 14.28
CA LEU A 66 10.86 8.28 12.84
C LEU A 66 11.37 9.59 12.25
N ASN A 67 11.56 10.62 13.07
CA ASN A 67 11.92 11.97 12.65
C ASN A 67 13.13 12.06 11.69
N PRO A 68 14.17 11.20 11.77
CA PRO A 68 15.24 11.20 10.79
C PRO A 68 14.77 10.86 9.37
N MET A 69 13.76 10.01 9.24
CA MET A 69 13.26 9.40 7.99
C MET A 69 12.05 10.11 7.39
N CYS A 70 11.14 10.58 8.25
CA CYS A 70 9.82 11.07 7.86
C CYS A 70 9.53 12.39 8.58
N ASN A 71 8.68 13.22 7.99
CA ASN A 71 8.05 14.33 8.66
C ASN A 71 6.95 13.79 9.59
N SER A 72 6.95 14.22 10.84
CA SER A 72 6.05 13.66 11.85
C SER A 72 4.77 14.48 11.92
N THR A 73 3.63 13.82 12.03
CA THR A 73 2.33 14.47 12.23
C THR A 73 1.76 14.14 13.61
N HIS A 74 0.87 14.99 14.14
CA HIS A 74 0.35 14.85 15.50
C HIS A 74 -0.94 14.03 15.58
N SER A 75 -1.63 13.87 14.45
CA SER A 75 -2.85 13.07 14.33
C SER A 75 -2.97 12.46 12.94
N ILE A 76 -3.94 11.54 12.79
CA ILE A 76 -4.37 11.03 11.48
C ILE A 76 -4.91 12.17 10.60
N ASP A 77 -5.52 13.19 11.21
CA ASP A 77 -6.14 14.30 10.49
C ASP A 77 -5.08 15.23 9.90
N ASP A 78 -4.02 15.49 10.66
CA ASP A 78 -2.84 16.18 10.17
C ASP A 78 -2.16 15.38 9.05
N LEU A 79 -2.05 14.05 9.22
CA LEU A 79 -1.51 13.19 8.16
C LEU A 79 -2.33 13.31 6.87
N VAL A 80 -3.66 13.24 6.97
CA VAL A 80 -4.54 13.42 5.82
C VAL A 80 -4.41 14.81 5.20
N ALA A 81 -4.24 15.85 6.01
CA ALA A 81 -4.06 17.22 5.53
C ALA A 81 -2.72 17.44 4.80
N GLU A 82 -1.63 16.84 5.28
CA GLU A 82 -0.31 16.88 4.64
C GLU A 82 -0.29 16.09 3.32
N ILE A 83 -0.95 14.93 3.28
CA ILE A 83 -0.97 14.07 2.09
C ILE A 83 -2.00 14.52 1.05
N PHE A 84 -3.11 15.14 1.46
CA PHE A 84 -4.16 15.62 0.56
C PHE A 84 -4.49 17.10 0.82
N PRO A 85 -3.51 18.02 0.65
CA PRO A 85 -3.74 19.43 0.88
C PRO A 85 -4.81 19.98 -0.05
N ASN A 86 -5.74 20.77 0.51
CA ASN A 86 -6.87 21.34 -0.22
C ASN A 86 -7.65 20.28 -1.04
N PHE A 87 -7.89 19.10 -0.45
CA PHE A 87 -8.52 17.95 -1.13
C PHE A 87 -9.74 18.32 -2.00
N LEU A 88 -10.68 19.11 -1.48
CA LEU A 88 -11.89 19.52 -2.22
C LEU A 88 -11.62 20.43 -3.42
N HIS A 89 -10.47 21.11 -3.46
CA HIS A 89 -10.04 21.90 -4.61
C HIS A 89 -9.31 21.05 -5.65
N ASN A 90 -8.58 20.02 -5.20
CA ASN A 90 -7.66 19.24 -6.04
C ASN A 90 -8.20 17.86 -6.46
N TYR A 91 -9.33 17.38 -5.92
CA TYR A 91 -9.80 16.00 -6.17
C TYR A 91 -10.07 15.68 -7.65
N ASN A 92 -10.33 16.70 -8.47
CA ASN A 92 -10.55 16.56 -9.91
C ASN A 92 -9.24 16.51 -10.71
N ASN A 93 -8.10 16.85 -10.10
CA ASN A 93 -6.79 16.74 -10.70
C ASN A 93 -6.30 15.29 -10.58
N THR A 94 -6.45 14.55 -11.66
CA THR A 94 -6.13 13.12 -11.74
C THR A 94 -4.65 12.84 -11.49
N ASP A 95 -3.76 13.69 -11.99
CA ASP A 95 -2.31 13.53 -11.87
C ASP A 95 -1.88 13.74 -10.41
N TRP A 96 -2.47 14.73 -9.76
CA TRP A 96 -2.21 15.01 -8.35
C TRP A 96 -2.73 13.89 -7.44
N ILE A 97 -3.98 13.45 -7.65
CA ILE A 97 -4.59 12.45 -6.75
C ILE A 97 -3.97 11.06 -6.94
N CYS A 98 -3.50 10.74 -8.15
CA CYS A 98 -2.86 9.44 -8.42
C CYS A 98 -1.41 9.35 -7.93
N GLU A 99 -0.79 10.44 -7.49
CA GLU A 99 0.59 10.47 -7.01
C GLU A 99 0.71 10.44 -5.47
N GLN A 100 -0.41 10.38 -4.76
CA GLN A 100 -0.49 10.46 -3.30
C GLN A 100 -1.09 9.17 -2.71
N ALA A 101 -0.60 8.74 -1.55
CA ALA A 101 -1.24 7.67 -0.78
C ALA A 101 -0.88 7.75 0.70
N ILE A 102 -1.78 7.32 1.56
CA ILE A 102 -1.46 6.93 2.94
C ILE A 102 -1.26 5.41 2.92
N LEU A 103 -0.43 4.84 3.79
CA LEU A 103 -0.15 3.40 3.91
C LEU A 103 -0.40 2.96 5.36
N ASP A 104 -1.10 1.82 5.56
CA ASP A 104 -1.43 1.28 6.88
C ASP A 104 -1.53 -0.27 6.83
N PRO A 105 -0.94 -1.03 7.74
CA PRO A 105 -0.94 -2.49 7.69
C PRO A 105 -2.34 -3.10 7.88
N LYS A 106 -3.28 -2.38 8.49
CA LYS A 106 -4.64 -2.85 8.80
C LYS A 106 -5.68 -2.30 7.83
N ASN A 107 -6.38 -3.21 7.15
CA ASN A 107 -7.48 -2.86 6.25
C ASN A 107 -8.59 -2.03 6.93
N VAL A 108 -8.85 -2.23 8.24
CA VAL A 108 -9.87 -1.48 8.98
C VAL A 108 -9.52 0.01 9.07
N ALA A 109 -8.25 0.32 9.35
CA ALA A 109 -7.76 1.68 9.42
C ALA A 109 -7.78 2.36 8.04
N VAL A 110 -7.36 1.63 7.00
CA VAL A 110 -7.50 2.04 5.59
C VAL A 110 -8.94 2.42 5.26
N HIS A 111 -9.88 1.54 5.62
CA HIS A 111 -11.30 1.72 5.31
C HIS A 111 -11.86 2.98 5.99
N SER A 112 -11.50 3.21 7.26
CA SER A 112 -11.88 4.42 7.98
C SER A 112 -11.40 5.70 7.28
N ILE A 113 -10.12 5.78 6.88
CA ILE A 113 -9.58 6.94 6.16
C ILE A 113 -10.27 7.13 4.80
N ASN A 114 -10.44 6.04 4.04
CA ASN A 114 -11.07 6.08 2.73
C ASN A 114 -12.52 6.58 2.83
N ASN A 115 -13.31 6.08 3.79
CA ASN A 115 -14.69 6.53 4.00
C ASN A 115 -14.74 8.01 4.39
N ARG A 116 -13.80 8.48 5.22
CA ARG A 116 -13.70 9.90 5.58
C ARG A 116 -13.44 10.78 4.35
N LEU A 117 -12.55 10.38 3.46
CA LEU A 117 -12.27 11.11 2.21
C LEU A 117 -13.44 11.01 1.22
N LEU A 118 -14.03 9.83 1.05
CA LEU A 118 -15.18 9.58 0.19
C LEU A 118 -16.38 10.44 0.60
N ASN A 119 -16.63 10.57 1.91
CA ASN A 119 -17.73 11.39 2.43
C ASN A 119 -17.53 12.89 2.16
N LYS A 120 -16.28 13.36 2.00
CA LYS A 120 -15.99 14.75 1.60
C LYS A 120 -16.28 15.00 0.11
N LEU A 121 -16.11 13.99 -0.75
CA LEU A 121 -16.34 14.15 -2.18
C LEU A 121 -17.81 14.51 -2.48
N PRO A 122 -18.07 15.45 -3.41
CA PRO A 122 -19.42 15.75 -3.84
C PRO A 122 -20.01 14.58 -4.63
N GLY A 123 -21.34 14.47 -4.65
CA GLY A 123 -22.08 13.47 -5.41
C GLY A 123 -22.66 12.32 -4.55
N GLU A 124 -23.50 11.53 -5.21
CA GLU A 124 -24.22 10.43 -4.58
C GLU A 124 -23.32 9.21 -4.37
N ILE A 125 -23.48 8.57 -3.21
CA ILE A 125 -22.85 7.29 -2.91
C ILE A 125 -23.60 6.21 -3.69
N PHE A 126 -22.87 5.43 -4.47
CA PHE A 126 -23.34 4.21 -5.10
C PHE A 126 -22.84 3.01 -4.31
N THR A 127 -23.74 2.18 -3.80
CA THR A 127 -23.37 0.97 -3.08
C THR A 127 -23.58 -0.24 -3.97
N TYR A 128 -22.52 -1.02 -4.18
CA TYR A 128 -22.63 -2.32 -4.83
C TYR A 128 -22.88 -3.39 -3.77
N ASN A 129 -24.09 -3.95 -3.75
CA ASN A 129 -24.38 -5.07 -2.87
C ASN A 129 -23.68 -6.32 -3.39
N SER A 130 -22.89 -6.99 -2.56
CA SER A 130 -22.42 -8.34 -2.87
C SER A 130 -23.62 -9.28 -2.88
N THR A 131 -23.67 -10.17 -3.87
CA THR A 131 -24.57 -11.32 -3.81
C THR A 131 -23.76 -12.44 -3.17
N ASP A 132 -23.91 -12.66 -1.87
CA ASP A 132 -23.19 -13.71 -1.12
C ASP A 132 -23.76 -15.12 -1.38
N SER A 133 -24.16 -15.39 -2.63
CA SER A 133 -24.66 -16.70 -3.05
C SER A 133 -23.50 -17.54 -3.56
N ILE A 134 -23.17 -18.59 -2.83
CA ILE A 134 -22.27 -19.65 -3.29
C ILE A 134 -22.94 -20.32 -4.50
N VAL A 135 -22.25 -20.32 -5.65
CA VAL A 135 -22.79 -20.90 -6.91
C VAL A 135 -22.50 -22.40 -7.00
N ASP A 136 -21.48 -22.92 -6.30
CA ASP A 136 -21.11 -24.35 -6.25
C ASP A 136 -21.02 -24.84 -4.78
N ASP A 137 -21.81 -25.83 -4.40
CA ASP A 137 -21.87 -26.40 -3.04
C ASP A 137 -20.50 -26.90 -2.53
N ARG A 138 -19.54 -27.19 -3.41
CA ARG A 138 -18.17 -27.58 -3.03
C ARG A 138 -17.34 -26.44 -2.45
N ASP A 139 -17.69 -25.20 -2.77
CA ASP A 139 -17.04 -24.00 -2.25
C ASP A 139 -17.55 -23.59 -0.85
N SER A 140 -18.67 -24.17 -0.39
CA SER A 140 -19.24 -23.92 0.94
C SER A 140 -18.33 -24.35 2.11
N VAL A 141 -17.49 -25.37 1.89
CA VAL A 141 -16.50 -25.87 2.85
C VAL A 141 -15.27 -24.96 2.90
N ASN A 142 -14.92 -24.34 1.78
CA ASN A 142 -13.76 -23.45 1.67
C ASN A 142 -14.09 -22.02 2.14
N TYR A 143 -15.36 -21.58 2.02
CA TYR A 143 -15.78 -20.21 2.31
C TYR A 143 -17.08 -20.17 3.10
N PRO A 144 -17.01 -20.23 4.43
CA PRO A 144 -18.19 -20.05 5.26
C PRO A 144 -18.84 -18.70 4.95
N ILE A 145 -20.17 -18.66 4.85
CA ILE A 145 -20.96 -17.43 4.62
C ILE A 145 -20.57 -16.30 5.58
N LYS A 146 -20.16 -16.64 6.81
CA LYS A 146 -19.63 -15.68 7.80
C LYS A 146 -18.40 -14.88 7.32
N PHE A 147 -17.57 -15.44 6.43
CA PHE A 147 -16.39 -14.78 5.87
C PHE A 147 -16.73 -13.82 4.72
N LEU A 148 -17.78 -14.13 3.96
CA LEU A 148 -18.33 -13.26 2.92
C LEU A 148 -19.06 -12.06 3.55
N ASN A 149 -19.84 -12.30 4.62
CA ASN A 149 -20.54 -11.26 5.38
C ASN A 149 -19.61 -10.27 6.12
N LEU A 150 -18.30 -10.55 6.19
CA LEU A 150 -17.29 -9.63 6.76
C LEU A 150 -16.78 -8.60 5.74
N LEU A 151 -17.12 -8.76 4.46
CA LEU A 151 -16.81 -7.79 3.42
C LEU A 151 -17.94 -6.78 3.37
N GLU A 152 -17.74 -5.60 3.96
CA GLU A 152 -18.69 -4.50 3.76
C GLU A 152 -18.79 -4.20 2.25
N PRO A 153 -20.01 -4.00 1.72
CA PRO A 153 -20.21 -3.71 0.32
C PRO A 153 -19.45 -2.43 -0.04
N PRO A 154 -18.65 -2.42 -1.12
CA PRO A 154 -17.91 -1.23 -1.49
C PRO A 154 -18.89 -0.09 -1.83
N ALA A 155 -18.74 1.02 -1.11
CA ALA A 155 -19.41 2.29 -1.39
C ALA A 155 -18.51 3.13 -2.30
N GLU A 156 -19.07 3.66 -3.39
CA GLU A 156 -18.34 4.36 -4.43
C GLU A 156 -18.96 5.71 -4.75
N LYS A 157 -18.13 6.65 -5.23
CA LYS A 157 -18.56 7.92 -5.79
C LYS A 157 -17.82 8.15 -7.09
N LYS A 158 -18.39 9.01 -7.94
CA LYS A 158 -17.64 9.56 -9.07
C LYS A 158 -16.43 10.33 -8.55
N MET A 159 -15.37 10.37 -9.36
CA MET A 159 -14.09 11.01 -9.02
C MET A 159 -13.36 10.37 -7.83
N THR A 160 -13.67 9.11 -7.50
CA THR A 160 -12.93 8.33 -6.53
C THR A 160 -11.80 7.56 -7.22
N PRO A 161 -10.53 7.72 -6.79
CA PRO A 161 -9.44 6.90 -7.27
C PRO A 161 -9.55 5.47 -6.74
N ILE A 162 -9.24 4.50 -7.60
CA ILE A 162 -9.23 3.07 -7.29
C ILE A 162 -7.95 2.42 -7.80
N VAL A 163 -7.58 1.29 -7.22
CA VAL A 163 -6.39 0.53 -7.62
C VAL A 163 -6.79 -0.92 -7.88
N LEU A 164 -6.38 -1.46 -9.03
CA LEU A 164 -6.56 -2.88 -9.33
C LEU A 164 -5.71 -3.74 -8.40
N LEU A 165 -6.28 -4.80 -7.83
CA LEU A 165 -5.55 -5.71 -6.94
C LEU A 165 -5.18 -7.04 -7.59
N CYS A 166 -5.64 -7.26 -8.81
CA CYS A 166 -5.32 -8.40 -9.63
C CYS A 166 -5.13 -7.98 -11.10
N ASN A 167 -4.61 -8.90 -11.91
CA ASN A 167 -4.55 -8.70 -13.36
C ASN A 167 -5.92 -9.00 -13.96
N LEU A 168 -6.42 -8.10 -14.81
CA LEU A 168 -7.66 -8.29 -15.57
C LEU A 168 -7.36 -8.48 -17.06
N SER A 169 -6.56 -7.57 -17.62
CA SER A 169 -6.22 -7.57 -19.04
C SER A 169 -4.86 -6.91 -19.24
N GLN A 170 -3.82 -7.73 -19.38
CA GLN A 170 -2.48 -7.22 -19.65
C GLN A 170 -2.38 -6.67 -21.09
N PRO A 171 -1.53 -5.66 -21.33
CA PRO A 171 -0.62 -5.02 -20.38
C PRO A 171 -1.24 -3.83 -19.60
N LYS A 172 -2.49 -3.44 -19.89
CA LYS A 172 -3.08 -2.18 -19.43
C LYS A 172 -3.74 -2.23 -18.05
N LEU A 173 -4.41 -3.34 -17.73
CA LEU A 173 -5.17 -3.56 -16.50
C LEU A 173 -4.50 -4.65 -15.68
N CYS A 174 -3.35 -4.32 -15.09
CA CYS A 174 -2.59 -5.19 -14.21
C CYS A 174 -2.74 -4.78 -12.74
N ASN A 175 -2.31 -5.66 -11.83
CA ASN A 175 -2.23 -5.37 -10.41
C ASN A 175 -1.44 -4.07 -10.17
N GLY A 176 -2.02 -3.16 -9.42
CA GLY A 176 -1.46 -1.84 -9.13
C GLY A 176 -1.90 -0.72 -10.08
N THR A 177 -2.60 -1.02 -11.18
CA THR A 177 -3.11 0.03 -12.08
C THR A 177 -4.07 0.94 -11.33
N ARG A 178 -3.79 2.25 -11.31
CA ARG A 178 -4.66 3.26 -10.71
C ARG A 178 -5.68 3.71 -11.74
N LEU A 179 -6.92 3.83 -11.33
CA LEU A 179 -8.03 4.29 -12.16
C LEU A 179 -8.79 5.42 -11.44
N ILE A 180 -9.47 6.27 -12.18
CA ILE A 180 -10.43 7.26 -11.64
C ILE A 180 -11.84 6.88 -12.09
N VAL A 181 -12.77 6.76 -11.14
CA VAL A 181 -14.17 6.43 -11.44
C VAL A 181 -14.84 7.61 -12.14
N HIS A 182 -15.32 7.38 -13.37
CA HIS A 182 -16.08 8.36 -14.13
C HIS A 182 -17.59 8.14 -13.97
N LYS A 183 -18.03 6.89 -14.02
CA LYS A 183 -19.44 6.52 -13.95
C LYS A 183 -19.64 5.19 -13.25
N LEU A 184 -20.68 5.16 -12.42
CA LEU A 184 -21.11 3.99 -11.66
C LEU A 184 -22.44 3.52 -12.25
N VAL A 185 -22.47 2.28 -12.74
CA VAL A 185 -23.68 1.61 -13.23
C VAL A 185 -23.82 0.27 -12.54
N ARG A 186 -25.05 -0.28 -12.51
CA ARG A 186 -25.44 -1.43 -11.67
C ARG A 186 -24.44 -2.60 -11.62
N ASN A 187 -23.82 -2.96 -12.74
CA ASN A 187 -22.91 -4.12 -12.84
C ASN A 187 -21.52 -3.75 -13.40
N CYS A 188 -21.19 -2.46 -13.48
CA CYS A 188 -19.94 -2.02 -14.09
C CYS A 188 -19.51 -0.64 -13.59
N ILE A 189 -18.21 -0.43 -13.53
CA ILE A 189 -17.57 0.84 -13.23
C ILE A 189 -16.88 1.30 -14.52
N GLU A 190 -17.25 2.47 -15.02
CA GLU A 190 -16.52 3.16 -16.07
C GLU A 190 -15.44 4.02 -15.43
N ALA A 191 -14.18 3.76 -15.78
CA ALA A 191 -13.04 4.44 -15.18
C ALA A 191 -11.95 4.74 -16.21
N ASN A 192 -11.18 5.81 -16.00
CA ASN A 192 -10.01 6.11 -16.82
C ASN A 192 -8.75 5.59 -16.14
N ILE A 193 -7.84 5.03 -16.93
CA ILE A 193 -6.53 4.58 -16.45
C ILE A 193 -5.63 5.79 -16.17
N LEU A 194 -5.05 5.86 -14.97
CA LEU A 194 -4.17 6.94 -14.52
C LEU A 194 -2.68 6.60 -14.58
N THR A 195 -2.33 5.33 -14.73
CA THR A 195 -0.93 4.87 -14.63
C THR A 195 -0.63 3.74 -15.60
N GLY A 196 0.60 3.72 -16.12
CA GLY A 196 1.12 2.61 -16.93
C GLY A 196 0.80 2.76 -18.43
N CYS A 197 1.02 1.70 -19.21
CA CYS A 197 0.91 1.75 -20.68
C CYS A 197 -0.51 2.00 -21.22
N GLY A 198 -1.53 1.96 -20.33
CA GLY A 198 -2.91 2.25 -20.66
C GLY A 198 -3.38 3.64 -20.28
N GLU A 199 -2.51 4.51 -19.77
CA GLU A 199 -2.87 5.85 -19.28
C GLU A 199 -3.75 6.64 -20.27
N GLY A 200 -4.79 7.30 -19.74
CA GLY A 200 -5.77 8.06 -20.52
C GLY A 200 -6.87 7.22 -21.17
N VAL A 201 -6.76 5.89 -21.19
CA VAL A 201 -7.80 5.01 -21.77
C VAL A 201 -8.96 4.84 -20.80
N THR A 202 -10.19 5.04 -21.30
CA THR A 202 -11.42 4.68 -20.60
C THR A 202 -11.67 3.17 -20.71
N VAL A 203 -11.96 2.55 -19.58
CA VAL A 203 -12.25 1.12 -19.47
C VAL A 203 -13.53 0.87 -18.69
N PHE A 204 -14.16 -0.26 -19.01
CA PHE A 204 -15.32 -0.77 -18.29
C PHE A 204 -14.86 -1.94 -17.44
N ILE A 205 -14.97 -1.77 -16.14
CA ILE A 205 -14.62 -2.77 -15.15
C ILE A 205 -15.92 -3.46 -14.73
N PRO A 206 -16.17 -4.70 -15.19
CA PRO A 206 -17.35 -5.43 -14.76
C PRO A 206 -17.26 -5.70 -13.25
N HIS A 207 -18.40 -5.62 -12.56
CA HIS A 207 -18.49 -6.07 -11.19
C HIS A 207 -18.33 -7.60 -11.17
N ILE A 208 -17.12 -8.07 -10.87
CA ILE A 208 -16.82 -9.51 -10.78
C ILE A 208 -17.37 -9.99 -9.42
N PRO A 209 -18.14 -11.09 -9.37
CA PRO A 209 -18.57 -11.69 -8.11
C PRO A 209 -17.34 -11.92 -7.22
N VAL A 210 -17.43 -11.56 -5.94
CA VAL A 210 -16.34 -11.78 -5.00
C VAL A 210 -16.13 -13.27 -4.83
N ILE A 211 -15.16 -13.82 -5.54
CA ILE A 211 -14.63 -15.15 -5.25
C ILE A 211 -13.56 -14.91 -4.18
N PRO A 212 -13.60 -15.55 -3.01
CA PRO A 212 -12.70 -15.28 -1.89
C PRO A 212 -11.18 -15.41 -2.16
N PHE A 213 -10.76 -15.97 -3.31
CA PHE A 213 -9.36 -15.92 -3.79
C PHE A 213 -9.05 -14.74 -4.73
N ASN A 214 -10.06 -14.12 -5.32
CA ASN A 214 -10.00 -12.99 -6.22
C ASN A 214 -11.02 -11.95 -5.77
N VAL A 215 -10.67 -11.14 -4.76
CA VAL A 215 -11.28 -9.80 -4.61
C VAL A 215 -10.56 -8.90 -5.62
N PRO A 216 -11.12 -8.70 -6.82
CA PRO A 216 -10.40 -8.01 -7.90
C PRO A 216 -10.36 -6.49 -7.65
N PHE A 217 -11.33 -6.02 -6.86
CA PHE A 217 -11.54 -4.62 -6.48
C PHE A 217 -11.75 -4.59 -4.96
N GLN A 218 -10.71 -4.22 -4.23
CA GLN A 218 -10.96 -3.53 -2.97
C GLN A 218 -10.42 -2.14 -3.15
N PHE A 219 -11.20 -1.16 -2.71
CA PHE A 219 -10.87 0.25 -2.58
C PHE A 219 -9.76 0.37 -1.54
N LYS A 220 -8.57 -0.05 -1.93
CA LYS A 220 -7.37 -0.11 -1.14
C LYS A 220 -6.38 0.84 -1.78
N CYS A 221 -6.56 2.13 -1.55
CA CYS A 221 -5.55 3.13 -1.91
C CYS A 221 -4.22 2.96 -1.14
N ILE A 222 -4.05 1.94 -0.30
CA ILE A 222 -3.16 2.07 0.87
C ILE A 222 -2.28 0.82 1.15
N ASN A 223 -2.55 -0.39 0.61
CA ASN A 223 -1.86 -1.62 1.08
C ASN A 223 -1.00 -2.38 0.06
N LYS A 224 -0.95 -1.94 -1.20
CA LYS A 224 -0.20 -2.63 -2.28
C LYS A 224 0.69 -1.68 -3.06
N SER A 225 1.30 -0.69 -2.39
CA SER A 225 2.25 0.24 -3.00
C SER A 225 3.63 -0.40 -3.28
N GLN A 226 3.85 -1.68 -2.98
CA GLN A 226 5.13 -2.33 -3.23
C GLN A 226 5.52 -2.22 -4.71
N GLY A 227 6.62 -1.51 -4.98
CA GLY A 227 7.10 -1.27 -6.33
C GLY A 227 6.51 -0.05 -7.04
N GLN A 228 5.56 0.67 -6.43
CA GLN A 228 4.98 1.89 -6.98
C GLN A 228 5.74 3.13 -6.50
N ALA A 229 5.99 4.07 -7.40
CA ALA A 229 6.52 5.38 -7.05
C ALA A 229 5.36 6.34 -6.75
N LEU A 230 5.46 7.05 -5.63
CA LEU A 230 4.57 8.11 -5.18
C LEU A 230 5.34 9.42 -5.16
N LYS A 231 4.64 10.53 -5.42
CA LYS A 231 5.22 11.86 -5.20
C LYS A 231 5.20 12.22 -3.72
N VAL A 232 4.13 11.87 -3.01
CA VAL A 232 3.94 12.09 -1.57
C VAL A 232 3.31 10.86 -0.94
N ALA A 233 3.82 10.43 0.22
CA ALA A 233 3.30 9.27 0.92
C ALA A 233 3.16 9.52 2.43
N GLY A 234 2.07 9.03 3.01
CA GLY A 234 1.81 9.03 4.44
C GLY A 234 1.95 7.62 5.00
N LEU A 235 2.53 7.49 6.19
CA LEU A 235 2.59 6.24 6.94
C LEU A 235 1.73 6.38 8.18
N GLN A 236 0.66 5.59 8.28
CA GLN A 236 -0.14 5.53 9.49
C GLN A 236 0.38 4.40 10.38
N LEU A 237 1.02 4.79 11.48
CA LEU A 237 1.77 3.93 12.39
C LEU A 237 1.21 4.01 13.81
N GLN A 238 -0.12 4.25 13.94
CA GLN A 238 -0.80 4.32 15.23
C GLN A 238 -0.52 3.07 16.08
N GLU A 239 -0.37 1.93 15.43
CA GLU A 239 -0.11 0.66 16.07
C GLU A 239 1.06 -0.08 15.37
N PRO A 240 1.90 -0.83 16.11
CA PRO A 240 3.13 -1.42 15.58
C PRO A 240 2.88 -2.77 14.89
N TYR A 241 2.08 -2.80 13.82
CA TYR A 241 1.70 -4.05 13.11
C TYR A 241 2.51 -4.35 11.85
N PHE A 242 3.55 -3.58 11.54
CA PHE A 242 4.37 -3.84 10.37
C PHE A 242 5.20 -5.10 10.57
N SER A 243 5.03 -6.09 9.69
CA SER A 243 5.91 -7.25 9.64
C SER A 243 7.25 -6.89 8.98
N HIS A 244 8.16 -7.87 8.90
CA HIS A 244 9.51 -7.66 8.40
C HIS A 244 9.56 -6.94 7.05
N GLY A 245 10.27 -5.82 7.01
CA GLY A 245 10.50 -5.02 5.80
C GLY A 245 9.31 -4.19 5.30
N GLN A 246 8.09 -4.34 5.85
CA GLN A 246 6.92 -3.62 5.35
C GLN A 246 7.03 -2.10 5.51
N LEU A 247 7.60 -1.64 6.63
CA LEU A 247 7.76 -0.21 6.88
C LEU A 247 8.79 0.40 5.92
N CYS A 248 9.85 -0.35 5.57
CA CYS A 248 10.83 0.05 4.55
C CYS A 248 10.18 0.14 3.17
N VAL A 249 9.38 -0.87 2.80
CA VAL A 249 8.61 -0.85 1.54
C VAL A 249 7.77 0.43 1.45
N GLY A 250 7.05 0.79 2.52
CA GLY A 250 6.26 2.02 2.56
C GLY A 250 7.10 3.30 2.41
N ALA A 251 8.17 3.42 3.20
CA ALA A 251 9.08 4.57 3.14
C ALA A 251 9.77 4.73 1.77
N SER A 252 10.09 3.61 1.12
CA SER A 252 10.74 3.58 -0.19
C SER A 252 9.83 4.01 -1.35
N CYS A 253 8.53 4.21 -1.13
CA CYS A 253 7.59 4.60 -2.18
C CYS A 253 7.85 6.03 -2.71
N VAL A 254 8.50 6.89 -1.92
CA VAL A 254 8.85 8.26 -2.34
C VAL A 254 10.35 8.42 -2.58
N GLY A 255 10.71 9.50 -3.27
CA GLY A 255 12.12 9.83 -3.56
C GLY A 255 12.80 10.71 -2.53
N ALA A 256 12.09 11.31 -1.58
CA ALA A 256 12.69 12.24 -0.63
C ALA A 256 11.94 12.26 0.71
N LYS A 257 12.68 12.50 1.80
CA LYS A 257 12.13 12.71 3.14
C LYS A 257 11.06 13.80 3.17
N ALA A 258 11.25 14.89 2.42
CA ALA A 258 10.31 16.01 2.36
C ALA A 258 8.90 15.59 1.94
N ASN A 259 8.78 14.44 1.26
CA ASN A 259 7.54 13.92 0.73
C ASN A 259 7.03 12.69 1.52
N LEU A 260 7.69 12.32 2.62
CA LEU A 260 7.30 11.21 3.47
C LEU A 260 6.80 11.74 4.81
N PHE A 261 5.53 11.50 5.11
CA PHE A 261 4.90 11.90 6.37
C PHE A 261 4.52 10.66 7.17
N ALA A 262 4.52 10.76 8.50
CA ALA A 262 4.13 9.66 9.36
C ALA A 262 3.38 10.14 10.60
N TYR A 263 2.25 9.48 10.89
CA TYR A 263 1.60 9.57 12.19
C TYR A 263 2.01 8.35 13.02
N ALA A 264 2.68 8.59 14.15
CA ALA A 264 3.00 7.55 15.12
C ALA A 264 2.87 8.12 16.55
N PRO A 265 2.36 7.35 17.52
CA PRO A 265 2.33 7.77 18.91
C PRO A 265 3.76 8.09 19.36
N GLN A 266 3.95 9.27 19.98
CA GLN A 266 5.26 9.74 20.46
C GLN A 266 6.34 9.83 19.37
N ASN A 267 5.95 9.84 18.09
CA ASN A 267 6.85 9.79 16.95
C ASN A 267 7.76 8.55 16.90
N LYS A 268 7.25 7.43 17.43
CA LYS A 268 7.98 6.17 17.59
C LYS A 268 7.19 4.99 17.06
N THR A 269 7.89 4.02 16.50
CA THR A 269 7.29 2.76 16.05
C THR A 269 8.25 1.58 16.24
N LYS A 270 7.72 0.35 16.27
CA LYS A 270 8.58 -0.84 16.27
C LYS A 270 8.98 -1.16 14.84
N ASN A 271 10.29 -1.21 14.59
CA ASN A 271 10.81 -1.68 13.32
C ASN A 271 11.08 -3.19 13.41
N ILE A 272 10.23 -4.01 12.79
CA ILE A 272 10.44 -5.46 12.77
C ILE A 272 11.48 -5.78 11.67
N VAL A 273 12.71 -6.07 12.08
CA VAL A 273 13.80 -6.45 11.18
C VAL A 273 14.44 -7.74 11.66
N TYR A 274 14.33 -8.82 10.87
CA TYR A 274 15.03 -10.08 11.14
C TYR A 274 16.48 -9.95 10.71
N LYS A 275 17.36 -9.66 11.67
CA LYS A 275 18.79 -9.43 11.41
C LYS A 275 19.48 -10.71 10.91
N GLU A 276 18.94 -11.88 11.26
CA GLU A 276 19.37 -13.20 10.85
C GLU A 276 19.37 -13.35 9.32
N ILE A 277 18.47 -12.64 8.63
CA ILE A 277 18.45 -12.61 7.16
C ILE A 277 19.75 -12.00 6.62
N PHE A 278 20.34 -11.01 7.28
CA PHE A 278 21.54 -10.32 6.80
C PHE A 278 22.85 -11.00 7.21
N THR A 279 22.85 -11.79 8.28
CA THR A 279 24.06 -12.42 8.84
C THR A 279 24.38 -13.80 8.28
N LEU A 280 23.46 -14.42 7.54
CA LEU A 280 23.71 -15.69 6.84
C LEU A 280 24.69 -15.49 5.69
N ASN A 281 25.96 -15.26 5.99
CA ASN A 281 27.06 -15.43 5.06
C ASN A 281 27.69 -16.81 5.27
N ALA A 282 28.00 -17.44 4.14
CA ALA A 282 28.57 -18.78 3.95
C ALA A 282 29.36 -19.37 5.13
N THR A 283 28.92 -20.55 5.59
CA THR A 283 29.81 -21.72 5.65
C THR A 283 29.63 -22.51 4.37
#